data_AF-A0A803Q3H6-F1
#
_entry.id   AF-A0A803Q3H6-F1
#
_cell.length_a   1.000
_cell.length_b   1.000
_cell.length_c   1.000
_cell.angle_alpha   90.00
_cell.angle_beta   90.00
_cell.angle_gamma   90.00
#
_symmetry.space_group_name_H-M   'P 1'
#
loop_
_entity.id
_entity.type
_entity.pdbx_description
1 polymer ?
#
loop_
_entity_poly.entity_id
_entity_poly.type
_entity_poly.pdbx_seq_one_letter_code
_entity_poly.pdbx_strand_id
1 'polypeptide(L)'
;MVPVPFIMLYLKKLASFAASRNKTVARFVNILFENAKAKAGPIEEFQWLGLMLFVAVPFPGTGAWTGAFIASILDMPFWSALSANFVGVVFAGLLVNLLVNLGLKYAIITGIILFLVSTFMWTILRSIRKSLSSSN
;
A
#
# COMPACT_ATOMS: atom_id res chain seq x y z
N MET A 1 -6.90 -13.32 0.79
CA MET A 1 -7.11 -13.26 -0.68
C MET A 1 -8.58 -13.27 -1.06
N VAL A 2 -9.41 -14.13 -0.46
CA VAL A 2 -10.86 -14.20 -0.76
C VAL A 2 -11.58 -12.84 -0.85
N PRO A 3 -11.42 -11.87 0.08
CA PRO A 3 -12.13 -10.59 0.00
C PRO A 3 -11.56 -9.60 -1.03
N VAL A 4 -10.32 -9.81 -1.51
CA VAL A 4 -9.59 -8.86 -2.35
C VAL A 4 -10.25 -8.68 -3.72
N PRO A 5 -10.62 -9.74 -4.48
CA PRO A 5 -11.39 -9.61 -5.72
C PRO A 5 -12.71 -8.87 -5.53
N PHE A 6 -13.43 -9.12 -4.43
CA PHE A 6 -14.70 -8.46 -4.17
C PHE A 6 -14.52 -6.97 -3.92
N ILE A 7 -13.51 -6.59 -3.12
CA ILE A 7 -13.20 -5.18 -2.89
C ILE A 7 -12.83 -4.50 -4.22
N MET A 8 -11.95 -5.08 -5.03
CA MET A 8 -11.53 -4.45 -6.29
C MET A 8 -12.68 -4.26 -7.30
N LEU A 9 -13.66 -5.17 -7.34
CA LEU A 9 -14.76 -5.11 -8.30
C LEU A 9 -15.93 -4.24 -7.81
N TYR A 10 -16.28 -4.33 -6.52
CA TYR A 10 -17.50 -3.73 -6.00
C TYR A 10 -17.27 -2.40 -5.28
N LEU A 11 -16.06 -2.12 -4.80
CA LEU A 11 -15.81 -0.94 -3.99
C LEU A 11 -16.10 0.36 -4.75
N LYS A 12 -15.64 0.48 -6.00
CA LYS A 12 -15.91 1.67 -6.82
C LYS A 12 -17.41 1.88 -7.04
N LYS A 13 -18.14 0.81 -7.34
CA LYS A 13 -19.59 0.84 -7.60
C LYS A 13 -20.38 1.19 -6.33
N LEU A 14 -19.99 0.64 -5.19
CA LEU A 14 -20.58 0.95 -3.89
C LEU A 14 -20.23 2.35 -3.43
N ALA A 15 -18.99 2.80 -3.61
CA ALA A 15 -18.53 4.12 -3.22
C ALA A 15 -19.22 5.22 -4.04
N SER A 16 -19.33 5.07 -5.37
CA SER A 16 -20.03 6.03 -6.22
C SER A 16 -21.54 6.05 -5.96
N PHE A 17 -22.15 4.88 -5.77
CA PHE A 17 -23.57 4.76 -5.43
C PHE A 17 -23.86 5.40 -4.05
N ALA A 18 -23.06 5.10 -3.03
CA ALA A 18 -23.24 5.63 -1.69
C ALA A 18 -22.95 7.14 -1.60
N ALA A 19 -21.94 7.63 -2.34
CA ALA A 19 -21.64 9.06 -2.45
C ALA A 19 -22.76 9.84 -3.17
N SER A 20 -23.43 9.25 -4.16
CA SER A 20 -24.56 9.89 -4.86
C SER A 20 -25.80 10.07 -3.98
N ARG A 21 -25.96 9.23 -2.94
CA ARG A 21 -27.15 9.22 -2.07
C ARG A 21 -27.03 10.14 -0.87
N ASN A 22 -25.82 10.40 -0.36
CA ASN A 22 -25.67 11.12 0.92
C ASN A 22 -24.39 11.99 0.98
N LYS A 23 -24.54 13.30 1.22
CA LYS A 23 -23.43 14.26 1.26
C LYS A 23 -22.39 13.95 2.36
N THR A 24 -22.82 13.39 3.49
CA THR A 24 -21.93 12.97 4.58
C THR A 24 -21.05 11.79 4.17
N VAL A 25 -21.62 10.84 3.42
CA VAL A 25 -20.88 9.67 2.90
C VAL A 25 -19.90 10.10 1.82
N ALA A 26 -20.29 11.01 0.92
CA ALA A 26 -19.39 11.59 -0.05
C ALA A 26 -18.17 12.26 0.61
N ARG A 27 -18.37 12.99 1.72
CA ARG A 27 -17.28 13.59 2.48
C ARG A 27 -16.36 12.55 3.11
N PHE A 28 -16.91 11.47 3.66
CA PHE A 28 -16.13 10.38 4.25
C PHE A 28 -15.31 9.62 3.21
N VAL A 29 -15.92 9.31 2.06
CA VAL A 29 -15.23 8.71 0.90
C VAL A 29 -14.10 9.60 0.43
N ASN A 30 -14.32 10.92 0.31
CA ASN A 30 -13.28 11.87 -0.08
C ASN A 30 -12.13 11.90 0.93
N ILE A 31 -12.40 11.87 2.24
CA ILE A 31 -11.35 11.79 3.27
C ILE A 31 -10.55 10.48 3.13
N LEU A 32 -11.21 9.34 2.91
CA LEU A 32 -10.52 8.08 2.63
C LEU A 32 -9.71 8.14 1.33
N PHE A 33 -10.22 8.80 0.30
CA PHE A 33 -9.54 8.97 -0.99
C PHE A 33 -8.27 9.83 -0.86
N GLU A 34 -8.36 10.95 -0.13
CA GLU A 34 -7.23 11.82 0.19
C GLU A 34 -6.17 11.09 1.01
N ASN A 35 -6.59 10.37 2.06
CA ASN A 35 -5.68 9.56 2.88
C ASN A 35 -5.03 8.41 2.08
N ALA A 36 -5.79 7.78 1.19
CA ALA A 36 -5.29 6.74 0.30
C ALA A 36 -4.27 7.32 -0.69
N LYS A 37 -4.57 8.44 -1.34
CA LYS A 37 -3.63 9.16 -2.22
C LYS A 37 -2.36 9.56 -1.50
N ALA A 38 -2.46 10.12 -0.28
CA ALA A 38 -1.30 10.49 0.53
C ALA A 38 -0.39 9.28 0.85
N LYS A 39 -0.96 8.09 1.01
CA LYS A 39 -0.21 6.84 1.24
C LYS A 39 0.16 6.10 -0.05
N ALA A 40 -0.41 6.50 -1.18
CA ALA A 40 -0.28 5.83 -2.47
C ALA A 40 0.79 6.44 -3.38
N GLY A 41 1.49 7.51 -3.00
CA GLY A 41 2.53 8.12 -3.85
C GLY A 41 3.48 7.09 -4.52
N PRO A 42 4.10 6.16 -3.76
CA PRO A 42 4.93 5.10 -4.34
C PRO A 42 4.15 4.03 -5.11
N ILE A 43 2.86 3.84 -4.82
CA ILE A 43 1.97 2.88 -5.48
C ILE A 43 1.50 3.44 -6.83
N GLU A 44 1.29 4.75 -6.94
CA GLU A 44 0.89 5.42 -8.17
C GLU A 44 2.04 5.42 -9.18
N GLU A 45 3.27 5.68 -8.73
CA GLU A 45 4.47 5.71 -9.58
C GLU A 45 4.90 4.32 -10.06
N PHE A 46 4.84 3.31 -9.18
CA PHE A 46 5.33 1.95 -9.48
C PHE A 46 4.22 0.90 -9.68
N GLN A 47 2.96 1.31 -9.65
CA GLN A 47 1.74 0.48 -9.82
C GLN A 47 1.85 -0.90 -9.17
N TRP A 48 2.12 -1.93 -9.97
CA TRP A 48 2.21 -3.32 -9.53
C TRP A 48 3.26 -3.54 -8.45
N LEU A 49 4.48 -3.00 -8.64
CA LEU A 49 5.59 -3.14 -7.69
C LEU A 49 5.30 -2.36 -6.40
N GLY A 50 4.77 -1.15 -6.52
CA GLY A 50 4.44 -0.32 -5.36
C GLY A 50 3.34 -0.96 -4.51
N LEU A 51 2.30 -1.51 -5.14
CA LEU A 51 1.23 -2.22 -4.44
C LEU A 51 1.72 -3.51 -3.79
N MET A 52 2.56 -4.29 -4.49
CA MET A 52 3.13 -5.52 -3.97
C MET A 52 3.99 -5.26 -2.73
N LEU A 53 4.88 -4.26 -2.79
CA LEU A 53 5.72 -3.85 -1.65
C LEU A 53 4.88 -3.32 -0.50
N PHE A 54 3.87 -2.49 -0.77
CA PHE A 54 2.95 -2.00 0.26
C PHE A 54 2.28 -3.13 1.04
N VAL A 55 1.86 -4.19 0.34
CA VAL A 55 1.21 -5.37 0.94
C VAL A 55 2.21 -6.30 1.62
N ALA A 56 3.44 -6.38 1.11
CA ALA A 56 4.50 -7.23 1.63
C ALA A 56 5.03 -6.78 3.00
N VAL A 57 5.00 -5.48 3.28
CA VAL A 57 5.46 -4.97 4.57
C VAL A 57 4.41 -5.26 5.65
N PRO A 58 4.75 -6.00 6.73
CA PRO A 58 3.80 -6.37 7.78
C PRO A 58 3.62 -5.23 8.80
N PHE A 59 3.09 -4.09 8.37
CA PHE A 59 2.76 -2.98 9.26
C PHE A 59 1.26 -2.95 9.61
N PRO A 60 0.89 -2.41 10.79
CA PRO A 60 -0.50 -2.19 11.12
C PRO A 60 -1.12 -1.20 10.12
N GLY A 61 -2.15 -1.65 9.39
CA GLY A 61 -2.84 -0.86 8.35
C GLY A 61 -2.34 -1.09 6.93
N THR A 62 -1.24 -1.83 6.72
CA THR A 62 -0.88 -2.38 5.41
C THR A 62 -1.44 -3.80 5.26
N GLY A 63 -1.51 -4.28 4.01
CA GLY A 63 -2.01 -5.62 3.71
C GLY A 63 -3.05 -5.62 2.59
N ALA A 64 -3.52 -6.80 2.23
CA ALA A 64 -4.26 -6.98 0.98
C ALA A 64 -5.62 -6.28 0.92
N TRP A 65 -6.23 -5.99 2.08
CA TRP A 65 -7.53 -5.33 2.15
C TRP A 65 -7.38 -3.82 1.89
N THR A 66 -6.39 -3.19 2.54
CA THR A 66 -6.00 -1.81 2.27
C THR A 66 -5.42 -1.67 0.86
N GLY A 67 -4.61 -2.64 0.41
CA GLY A 67 -4.07 -2.70 -0.94
C GLY A 67 -5.16 -2.79 -2.01
N ALA A 68 -6.18 -3.63 -1.82
CA ALA A 68 -7.34 -3.71 -2.71
C ALA A 68 -8.14 -2.40 -2.75
N PHE A 69 -8.26 -1.72 -1.60
CA PHE A 69 -8.92 -0.42 -1.50
C PHE A 69 -8.16 0.65 -2.29
N ILE A 70 -6.83 0.74 -2.10
CA ILE A 70 -5.97 1.67 -2.83
C ILE A 70 -5.97 1.36 -4.33
N ALA A 71 -5.86 0.08 -4.72
CA ALA A 71 -5.90 -0.32 -6.12
C ALA A 71 -7.21 0.05 -6.83
N SER A 72 -8.34 -0.07 -6.13
CA SER A 72 -9.65 0.34 -6.65
C SER A 72 -9.80 1.86 -6.76
N ILE A 73 -9.09 2.64 -5.94
CA ILE A 73 -9.07 4.11 -5.97
C ILE A 73 -8.19 4.61 -7.11
N LEU A 74 -7.03 3.98 -7.29
CA LEU A 74 -6.07 4.29 -8.36
C LEU A 74 -6.47 3.72 -9.73
N ASP A 75 -7.66 3.11 -9.83
CA ASP A 75 -8.15 2.45 -11.05
C ASP A 75 -7.12 1.48 -11.68
N MET A 76 -6.42 0.73 -10.83
CA MET A 76 -5.44 -0.26 -11.30
C MET A 76 -6.13 -1.43 -12.02
N PRO A 77 -5.49 -1.98 -13.07
CA PRO A 77 -6.04 -3.13 -13.77
C PRO A 77 -6.21 -4.34 -12.83
N PHE A 78 -7.40 -4.96 -12.86
CA PHE A 78 -7.82 -6.01 -11.91
C PHE A 78 -6.78 -7.13 -11.74
N TRP A 79 -6.28 -7.68 -12.84
CA TRP A 79 -5.31 -8.78 -12.81
C TRP A 79 -3.95 -8.36 -12.27
N SER A 80 -3.51 -7.13 -12.58
CA SER A 80 -2.28 -6.56 -12.04
C SER A 80 -2.40 -6.32 -10.54
N ALA A 81 -3.51 -5.72 -10.10
CA ALA A 81 -3.75 -5.46 -8.68
C ALA A 81 -3.93 -6.76 -7.86
N LEU A 82 -4.61 -7.77 -8.43
CA LEU A 82 -4.80 -9.06 -7.80
C LEU A 82 -3.48 -9.83 -7.66
N SER A 83 -2.68 -9.89 -8.73
CA SER A 83 -1.38 -10.57 -8.70
C SER A 83 -0.39 -9.86 -7.77
N ALA A 84 -0.34 -8.52 -7.77
CA ALA A 84 0.49 -7.76 -6.83
C ALA A 84 0.11 -8.01 -5.36
N ASN A 85 -1.19 -7.99 -5.04
CA ASN A 85 -1.68 -8.30 -3.69
C ASN A 85 -1.35 -9.74 -3.28
N PHE A 86 -1.50 -10.70 -4.20
CA PHE A 86 -1.22 -12.10 -3.94
C PHE A 86 0.26 -12.31 -3.62
N VAL A 87 1.15 -11.81 -4.48
CA VAL A 87 2.60 -11.89 -4.31
C VAL A 87 3.01 -11.18 -3.01
N GLY A 88 2.47 -9.98 -2.75
CA GLY A 88 2.73 -9.24 -1.53
C GLY A 88 2.37 -10.03 -0.27
N VAL A 89 1.22 -10.70 -0.23
CA VAL A 89 0.83 -11.51 0.94
C VAL A 89 1.69 -12.75 1.12
N VAL A 90 2.11 -13.39 0.04
CA VAL A 90 3.08 -14.49 0.13
C VAL A 90 4.38 -13.99 0.73
N PHE A 91 4.90 -12.85 0.28
CA PHE A 91 6.08 -12.22 0.87
C PHE A 91 5.90 -11.83 2.34
N ALA A 92 4.76 -11.24 2.70
CA ALA A 92 4.44 -10.90 4.09
C ALA A 92 4.41 -12.17 4.96
N GLY A 93 3.81 -13.26 4.46
CA GLY A 93 3.76 -14.54 5.15
C GLY A 93 5.14 -15.16 5.34
N LEU A 94 5.99 -15.12 4.30
CA LEU A 94 7.38 -15.59 4.38
C LEU A 94 8.20 -14.75 5.35
N LEU A 95 8.08 -13.42 5.30
CA LEU A 95 8.77 -12.51 6.22
C LEU A 95 8.34 -12.76 7.66
N VAL A 96 7.04 -12.80 7.94
CA VAL A 96 6.53 -13.05 9.30
C VAL A 96 6.91 -14.44 9.78
N ASN A 97 6.83 -15.47 8.92
CA ASN A 97 7.27 -16.82 9.28
C ASN A 97 8.76 -16.84 9.64
N LEU A 98 9.60 -16.18 8.84
CA LEU A 98 11.03 -16.03 9.11
C LEU A 98 11.29 -15.28 10.42
N LEU A 99 10.58 -14.18 10.67
CA LEU A 99 10.68 -13.40 11.92
C LEU A 99 10.29 -14.22 13.16
N VAL A 100 9.24 -15.03 13.05
CA VAL A 100 8.72 -15.82 14.16
C VAL A 100 9.57 -17.07 14.41
N ASN A 101 10.04 -17.76 13.36
CA ASN A 101 10.87 -18.96 13.52
C ASN A 101 12.30 -18.66 13.98
N LEU A 102 12.87 -17.51 13.61
CA LEU A 102 14.25 -17.18 13.95
C LEU A 102 14.45 -16.72 15.41
N GLY A 103 13.37 -16.48 16.17
CA GLY A 103 13.42 -16.10 17.58
C GLY A 103 13.91 -14.68 17.84
N LEU A 104 13.65 -14.18 19.07
CA LEU A 104 13.86 -12.80 19.56
C LEU A 104 15.15 -12.07 19.12
N LYS A 105 16.23 -12.81 18.79
CA LYS A 105 17.50 -12.26 18.29
C LYS A 105 17.38 -11.56 16.93
N TYR A 106 16.55 -12.05 16.01
CA TYR A 106 16.41 -11.46 14.67
C TYR A 106 15.34 -10.37 14.60
N ALA A 107 14.43 -10.29 15.56
CA ALA A 107 13.49 -9.16 15.69
C ALA A 107 14.23 -7.84 15.90
N ILE A 108 15.30 -7.85 16.69
CA ILE A 108 16.19 -6.70 16.89
C ILE A 108 16.91 -6.35 15.58
N ILE A 109 17.41 -7.35 14.86
CA ILE A 109 18.10 -7.17 13.56
C ILE A 109 17.14 -6.63 12.50
N THR A 110 15.90 -7.13 12.45
CA THR A 110 14.89 -6.66 11.48
C THR A 110 14.43 -5.25 11.83
N GLY A 111 14.30 -4.92 13.12
CA GLY A 111 14.07 -3.55 13.58
C GLY A 111 15.19 -2.58 13.17
N ILE A 112 16.45 -3.01 13.29
CA ILE A 112 17.62 -2.23 12.85
C ILE A 112 17.64 -2.07 11.33
N ILE A 113 17.33 -3.13 10.56
CA ILE A 113 17.26 -3.10 9.11
C ILE A 113 16.12 -2.18 8.64
N LEU A 114 14.93 -2.27 9.24
CA LEU A 114 13.81 -1.37 8.93
C LEU A 114 14.13 0.09 9.25
N PHE A 115 14.85 0.35 10.34
CA PHE A 115 15.31 1.70 10.70
C PHE A 115 16.34 2.24 9.70
N LEU A 116 17.28 1.40 9.25
CA LEU A 116 18.27 1.75 8.22
C LEU A 116 17.62 1.98 6.86
N VAL A 117 16.68 1.13 6.46
CA VAL A 117 15.94 1.30 5.20
C VAL A 117 15.08 2.58 5.24
N SER A 118 14.46 2.89 6.38
CA SER A 118 13.69 4.13 6.58
C SER A 118 14.56 5.39 6.44
N THR A 119 15.74 5.40 7.08
CA THR A 119 16.67 6.53 7.01
C THR A 119 17.29 6.67 5.62
N PHE A 120 17.56 5.56 4.93
CA PHE A 120 18.07 5.56 3.56
C PHE A 120 17.01 6.02 2.55
N MET A 121 15.76 5.58 2.70
CA MET A 121 14.62 6.02 1.89
C MET A 121 14.41 7.54 1.99
N TRP A 122 14.52 8.11 3.18
CA TRP A 122 14.39 9.56 3.39
C TRP A 122 15.58 10.36 2.83
N THR A 123 16.73 9.73 2.68
CA THR A 123 17.93 10.32 2.08
C THR A 123 17.84 10.32 0.56
N ILE A 124 17.37 9.22 -0.04
CA ILE A 124 17.09 9.12 -1.48
C ILE A 124 15.99 10.10 -1.89
N LEU A 125 14.87 10.14 -1.17
CA LEU A 125 13.79 11.10 -1.42
C LEU A 125 14.27 12.55 -1.38
N ARG A 126 15.17 12.89 -0.45
CA ARG A 126 15.77 14.23 -0.38
C ARG A 126 16.71 14.51 -1.56
N SER A 127 17.45 13.52 -2.04
CA SER A 127 18.33 13.64 -3.20
C SER A 127 17.54 13.90 -4.49
N ILE A 128 16.46 13.15 -4.70
CA ILE A 128 15.57 13.31 -5.86
C ILE A 128 14.88 14.68 -5.85
N ARG A 129 14.38 15.13 -4.70
CA ARG A 129 13.79 16.48 -4.56
C ARG A 129 14.78 17.60 -4.90
N LYS A 130 16.04 17.44 -4.52
CA LYS A 130 17.10 18.43 -4.80
C LYS A 130 17.42 18.51 -6.30
N SER A 131 17.44 17.36 -6.98
CA SER A 131 17.65 17.30 -8.44
C SER A 131 16.50 17.94 -9.23
N LEU A 132 15.25 17.75 -8.79
CA LEU A 132 14.07 18.37 -9.43
C LEU A 132 13.98 19.88 -9.19
N SER A 133 14.44 20.38 -8.04
CA SER A 133 14.45 21.81 -7.72
C SER A 133 15.56 22.62 -8.40
N SER A 134 16.58 21.96 -8.97
CA SER A 134 17.69 22.61 -9.67
C SER A 134 17.44 22.77 -11.17
N SER A 135 16.33 22.23 -11.68
CA SER A 135 15.95 22.25 -13.10
C SER A 135 14.79 23.20 -13.41
N ASN A 136 14.31 23.96 -12.41
CA ASN A 136 13.38 25.09 -12.52
C ASN A 136 14.09 26.37 -12.10
#